data_AF-A0A933L546-F1
#
_entry.id   AF-A0A933L546-F1
#
_cell.length_a   1.000
_cell.length_b   1.000
_cell.length_c   1.000
_cell.angle_alpha   90.00
_cell.angle_beta   90.00
_cell.angle_gamma   90.00
#
_symmetry.space_group_name_H-M   'P 1'
#
loop_
_entity.id
_entity.type
_entity.pdbx_description
1 polymer ?
#
loop_
_entity_poly.entity_id
_entity_poly.type
_entity_poly.pdbx_seq_one_letter_code
_entity_poly.pdbx_strand_id
1 'polypeptide(L)'
;MKRLIVSAAFAALAAPAMAGGGFMCSGEGVEAMFPLGGGAGFSLLEAEIRAKGKIWSTVARPDVIEIAVSQAFSGNHRIAFDLTDPNMQQVVAEIRLFWTEEESDPVFGGTLKMPGEGAWAIACDAG
;
A
#
# COMPACT_ATOMS: atom_id res chain seq x y z
N MET A 1 1.97 -4.87 59.42
CA MET A 1 2.90 -5.44 58.41
C MET A 1 2.04 -6.07 57.30
N LYS A 2 1.50 -5.34 56.31
CA LYS A 2 2.09 -4.68 55.12
C LYS A 2 2.77 -5.64 54.14
N ARG A 3 2.02 -6.30 53.24
CA ARG A 3 2.41 -6.81 51.89
C ARG A 3 1.14 -6.96 51.02
N LEU A 4 0.67 -5.88 50.38
CA LEU A 4 0.91 -5.50 48.97
C LEU A 4 0.23 -6.41 47.95
N ILE A 5 -0.96 -5.95 47.56
CA ILE A 5 -1.78 -6.34 46.40
C ILE A 5 -1.06 -5.86 45.14
N VAL A 6 -0.69 -6.75 44.22
CA VAL A 6 -0.31 -6.37 42.84
C VAL A 6 -0.77 -7.48 41.88
N SER A 7 -2.05 -7.43 41.52
CA SER A 7 -2.61 -8.27 40.46
C SER A 7 -3.64 -7.45 39.66
N ALA A 8 -3.18 -6.49 38.86
CA ALA A 8 -3.99 -5.88 37.79
C ALA A 8 -3.18 -4.81 37.04
N ALA A 9 -2.26 -5.18 36.14
CA ALA A 9 -1.64 -4.20 35.23
C ALA A 9 -0.98 -4.83 33.99
N PHE A 10 -1.60 -5.83 33.35
CA PHE A 10 -1.02 -6.45 32.14
C PHE A 10 -1.96 -6.50 30.91
N ALA A 11 -3.07 -5.75 30.93
CA ALA A 11 -4.08 -5.81 29.85
C ALA A 11 -3.97 -4.68 28.79
N ALA A 12 -2.91 -3.86 28.80
CA ALA A 12 -2.88 -2.61 28.02
C ALA A 12 -1.89 -2.56 26.85
N LEU A 13 -1.27 -3.68 26.45
CA LEU A 13 -0.30 -3.72 25.33
C LEU A 13 -0.82 -4.43 24.07
N ALA A 14 -2.12 -4.73 23.99
CA ALA A 14 -2.73 -5.16 22.73
C ALA A 14 -2.87 -3.95 21.81
N ALA A 15 -1.76 -3.51 21.19
CA ALA A 15 -1.87 -2.76 19.96
C ALA A 15 -2.70 -3.61 18.99
N PRO A 16 -3.69 -3.03 18.29
CA PRO A 16 -4.41 -3.79 17.27
C PRO A 16 -3.36 -4.29 16.28
N ALA A 17 -3.21 -5.61 16.20
CA ALA A 17 -2.56 -6.24 15.07
C ALA A 17 -3.46 -5.93 13.88
N MET A 18 -3.17 -4.84 13.16
CA MET A 18 -3.77 -4.57 11.87
C MET A 18 -3.26 -5.65 10.92
N ALA A 19 -3.94 -6.80 10.91
CA ALA A 19 -3.74 -7.87 9.95
C ALA A 19 -4.42 -7.52 8.60
N GLY A 20 -4.41 -6.24 8.23
CA GLY A 20 -4.86 -5.78 6.93
C GLY A 20 -3.64 -5.65 6.05
N GLY A 21 -3.28 -6.74 5.37
CA GLY A 21 -2.09 -6.78 4.52
C GLY A 21 -2.19 -5.82 3.34
N GLY A 22 -1.14 -5.06 3.09
CA GLY A 22 -1.05 -4.10 1.99
C GLY A 22 0.40 -3.72 1.70
N PHE A 23 0.58 -2.87 0.68
CA PHE A 23 1.86 -2.22 0.44
C PHE A 23 1.83 -0.76 0.85
N MET A 24 2.87 -0.34 1.58
CA MET A 24 3.16 1.04 1.90
C MET A 24 4.43 1.42 1.14
N CYS A 25 4.27 2.19 0.08
CA CYS A 25 5.35 2.57 -0.83
C CYS A 25 5.73 4.03 -0.66
N SER A 26 7.02 4.34 -0.73
CA SER A 26 7.52 5.72 -0.69
C SER A 26 8.70 5.92 -1.62
N GLY A 27 8.86 7.17 -2.08
CA GLY A 27 9.97 7.65 -2.88
C GLY A 27 10.14 9.16 -2.71
N GLU A 28 11.07 9.76 -3.44
CA GLU A 28 11.30 11.21 -3.33
C GLU A 28 10.05 12.01 -3.77
N GLY A 29 9.35 12.60 -2.79
CA GLY A 29 8.16 13.42 -3.02
C GLY A 29 6.91 12.63 -3.43
N VAL A 30 6.89 11.31 -3.19
CA VAL A 30 5.73 10.46 -3.46
C VAL A 30 5.51 9.42 -2.36
N GLU A 31 4.26 9.20 -2.01
CA GLU A 31 3.80 8.14 -1.12
C GLU A 31 2.63 7.42 -1.77
N ALA A 32 2.53 6.11 -1.61
CA ALA A 32 1.41 5.34 -2.10
C ALA A 32 1.06 4.18 -1.16
N MET A 33 -0.23 3.95 -0.97
CA MET A 33 -0.76 2.88 -0.14
C MET A 33 -1.69 1.99 -0.96
N PHE A 34 -1.48 0.69 -0.85
CA PHE A 34 -2.19 -0.33 -1.61
C PHE A 34 -2.70 -1.43 -0.68
N PRO A 35 -3.83 -1.21 0.03
CA PRO A 35 -4.46 -2.25 0.83
C PRO A 35 -4.86 -3.45 -0.05
N LEU A 36 -4.50 -4.65 0.39
CA LEU A 36 -4.78 -5.90 -0.32
C LEU A 36 -5.83 -6.73 0.43
N GLY A 37 -6.54 -7.55 -0.34
CA GLY A 37 -7.62 -8.41 0.15
C GLY A 37 -7.32 -9.89 -0.01
N GLY A 38 -7.59 -10.66 1.04
CA GLY A 38 -7.63 -12.12 1.02
C GLY A 38 -6.32 -12.82 1.41
N GLY A 39 -6.42 -14.08 1.88
CA GLY A 39 -5.29 -14.85 2.41
C GLY A 39 -4.44 -15.60 1.39
N ALA A 40 -4.67 -15.43 0.09
CA ALA A 40 -3.99 -16.22 -0.96
C ALA A 40 -3.72 -15.45 -2.28
N GLY A 41 -3.91 -14.13 -2.32
CA GLY A 41 -3.72 -13.37 -3.56
C GLY A 41 -3.58 -11.86 -3.33
N PHE A 42 -2.76 -11.21 -4.16
CA PHE A 42 -2.56 -9.76 -4.18
C PHE A 42 -3.75 -9.03 -4.82
N SER A 43 -4.95 -9.21 -4.28
CA SER A 43 -6.15 -8.52 -4.76
C SER A 43 -6.12 -7.09 -4.25
N LEU A 44 -5.89 -6.12 -5.12
CA LEU A 44 -5.87 -4.72 -4.73
C LEU A 44 -7.30 -4.25 -4.38
N LEU A 45 -7.53 -3.92 -3.12
CA LEU A 45 -8.84 -3.45 -2.64
C LEU A 45 -9.00 -1.96 -2.89
N GLU A 46 -7.97 -1.22 -2.51
CA GLU A 46 -7.93 0.22 -2.57
C GLU A 46 -6.56 0.68 -3.02
N ALA A 47 -6.49 1.92 -3.50
CA ALA A 47 -5.22 2.58 -3.75
C ALA A 47 -5.34 4.04 -3.36
N GLU A 48 -4.32 4.56 -2.70
CA GLU A 48 -4.12 5.98 -2.46
C GLU A 48 -2.71 6.37 -2.88
N ILE A 49 -2.58 7.42 -3.67
CA ILE A 49 -1.28 7.96 -4.12
C ILE A 49 -1.23 9.45 -3.78
N ARG A 50 -0.15 9.90 -3.17
CA ARG A 50 0.10 11.30 -2.82
C ARG A 50 1.36 11.76 -3.52
N ALA A 51 1.23 12.73 -4.42
CA ALA A 51 2.37 13.34 -5.11
C ALA A 51 2.04 14.77 -5.50
N LYS A 52 3.03 15.67 -5.45
CA LYS A 52 2.90 17.07 -5.91
C LYS A 52 1.69 17.82 -5.33
N GLY A 53 1.35 17.55 -4.06
CA GLY A 53 0.21 18.17 -3.39
C GLY A 53 -1.18 17.71 -3.86
N LYS A 54 -1.25 16.64 -4.66
CA LYS A 54 -2.49 15.99 -5.11
C LYS A 54 -2.61 14.62 -4.45
N ILE A 55 -3.85 14.15 -4.33
CA ILE A 55 -4.19 12.83 -3.83
C ILE A 55 -5.04 12.13 -4.87
N TRP A 56 -4.63 10.95 -5.32
CA TRP A 56 -5.44 10.05 -6.13
C TRP A 56 -5.92 8.90 -5.26
N SER A 57 -7.20 8.56 -5.33
CA SER A 57 -7.78 7.55 -4.45
C SER A 57 -8.91 6.78 -5.11
N THR A 58 -8.98 5.47 -4.85
CA THR A 58 -10.14 4.63 -5.22
C THR A 58 -11.35 4.86 -4.32
N VAL A 59 -11.13 5.45 -3.14
CA VAL A 59 -12.19 5.89 -2.23
C VAL A 59 -12.57 7.32 -2.59
N ALA A 60 -13.75 7.52 -3.18
CA ALA A 60 -14.24 8.81 -3.60
C ALA A 60 -14.53 9.74 -2.40
N ARG A 61 -13.96 10.95 -2.42
CA ARG A 61 -14.17 12.00 -1.41
C ARG A 61 -13.80 13.39 -1.97
N PRO A 62 -14.21 14.50 -1.33
CA PRO A 62 -14.09 15.84 -1.93
C PRO A 62 -12.67 16.32 -2.26
N ASP A 63 -11.64 15.78 -1.58
CA ASP A 63 -10.25 16.22 -1.65
C ASP A 63 -9.34 15.34 -2.52
N VAL A 64 -9.92 14.40 -3.27
CA VAL A 64 -9.15 13.45 -4.10
C VAL A 64 -9.56 13.48 -5.57
N ILE A 65 -8.60 13.08 -6.39
CA ILE A 65 -8.82 12.70 -7.78
C ILE A 65 -9.21 11.23 -7.76
N GLU A 66 -10.45 10.93 -8.14
CA GLU A 66 -10.95 9.56 -8.14
C GLU A 66 -10.25 8.73 -9.22
N ILE A 67 -9.89 7.50 -8.85
CA ILE A 67 -9.27 6.50 -9.72
C ILE A 67 -9.92 5.14 -9.49
N ALA A 68 -9.70 4.18 -10.37
CA ALA A 68 -10.23 2.83 -10.25
C ALA A 68 -9.11 1.79 -10.38
N VAL A 69 -9.25 0.67 -9.68
CA VAL A 69 -8.38 -0.50 -9.90
C VAL A 69 -8.75 -1.13 -11.24
N SER A 70 -7.77 -1.28 -12.13
CA SER A 70 -7.96 -1.98 -13.41
C SER A 70 -7.41 -3.39 -13.33
N GLN A 71 -6.12 -3.54 -13.01
CA GLN A 71 -5.45 -4.82 -12.97
C GLN A 71 -4.48 -4.91 -11.79
N ALA A 72 -4.38 -6.12 -11.23
CA ALA A 72 -3.39 -6.48 -10.24
C ALA A 72 -2.78 -7.84 -10.62
N PHE A 73 -1.46 -7.93 -10.57
CA PHE A 73 -0.71 -9.14 -10.88
C PHE A 73 0.39 -9.34 -9.85
N SER A 74 0.63 -10.60 -9.48
CA SER A 74 1.79 -11.02 -8.72
C SER A 74 2.27 -12.38 -9.19
N GLY A 75 3.57 -12.50 -9.39
CA GLY A 75 4.22 -13.75 -9.81
C GLY A 75 5.65 -13.52 -10.24
N ASN A 76 6.49 -14.56 -10.17
CA ASN A 76 7.90 -14.53 -10.60
C ASN A 76 8.71 -13.36 -9.97
N HIS A 77 8.59 -13.16 -8.66
CA HIS A 77 9.24 -12.06 -7.93
C HIS A 77 8.88 -10.64 -8.43
N ARG A 78 7.70 -10.50 -9.06
CA ARG A 78 7.19 -9.24 -9.61
C ARG A 78 5.76 -9.00 -9.16
N ILE A 79 5.43 -7.73 -8.97
CA ILE A 79 4.08 -7.27 -8.67
C ILE A 79 3.79 -6.09 -9.59
N ALA A 80 2.58 -6.06 -10.15
CA ALA A 80 2.13 -4.96 -10.99
C ALA A 80 0.71 -4.56 -10.61
N PHE A 81 0.50 -3.25 -10.45
CA PHE A 81 -0.83 -2.67 -10.31
C PHE A 81 -1.03 -1.60 -11.38
N ASP A 82 -2.18 -1.65 -12.04
CA ASP A 82 -2.62 -0.62 -12.98
C ASP A 82 -3.92 0.00 -12.48
N LEU A 83 -3.89 1.32 -12.37
CA LEU A 83 -5.02 2.14 -11.96
C LEU A 83 -5.48 2.99 -13.15
N THR A 84 -6.78 3.14 -13.31
CA THR A 84 -7.38 3.94 -14.39
C THR A 84 -8.17 5.11 -13.83
N ASP A 85 -8.67 5.97 -14.72
CA ASP A 85 -9.77 6.85 -14.37
C ASP A 85 -11.05 6.03 -14.08
N PRO A 86 -12.08 6.62 -13.44
CA PRO A 86 -13.32 5.90 -13.09
C PRO A 86 -14.08 5.33 -14.29
N ASN A 87 -13.90 5.88 -15.50
CA ASN A 87 -14.54 5.40 -16.73
C ASN A 87 -13.67 4.36 -17.46
N MET A 88 -12.54 3.94 -16.89
CA MET A 88 -11.61 2.94 -17.46
C MET A 88 -11.12 3.30 -18.88
N GLN A 89 -10.98 4.59 -19.19
CA GLN A 89 -10.57 5.06 -20.51
C GLN A 89 -9.06 5.19 -20.64
N GLN A 90 -8.39 5.50 -19.53
CA GLN A 90 -6.95 5.73 -19.50
C GLN A 90 -6.32 5.20 -18.21
N VAL A 91 -5.11 4.65 -18.35
CA VAL A 91 -4.26 4.30 -17.19
C VAL A 91 -3.68 5.59 -16.61
N VAL A 92 -3.91 5.81 -15.32
CA VAL A 92 -3.50 7.01 -14.58
C VAL A 92 -2.33 6.74 -13.64
N ALA A 93 -2.13 5.48 -13.25
CA ALA A 93 -0.95 5.06 -12.51
C ALA A 93 -0.56 3.62 -12.85
N GLU A 94 0.73 3.40 -13.02
CA GLU A 94 1.35 2.09 -13.22
C GLU A 94 2.37 1.86 -12.10
N ILE A 95 2.18 0.80 -11.34
CA ILE A 95 3.10 0.36 -10.30
C ILE A 95 3.75 -0.93 -10.77
N ARG A 96 5.08 -0.97 -10.71
CA ARG A 96 5.89 -2.14 -11.09
C ARG A 96 6.90 -2.37 -9.98
N LEU A 97 6.69 -3.41 -9.18
CA LEU A 97 7.58 -3.81 -8.10
C LEU A 97 8.31 -5.10 -8.46
N PHE A 98 9.53 -5.19 -7.96
CA PHE A 98 10.32 -6.41 -7.86
C PHE A 98 10.57 -6.66 -6.39
N TRP A 99 10.74 -7.92 -6.02
CA TRP A 99 11.09 -8.27 -4.66
C TRP A 99 12.10 -9.39 -4.60
N THR A 100 12.80 -9.46 -3.47
CA THR A 100 13.72 -10.54 -3.15
C THR A 100 13.70 -10.76 -1.64
N GLU A 101 14.20 -11.89 -1.19
CA GLU A 101 14.32 -12.24 0.23
C GLU A 101 15.61 -13.05 0.42
N GLU A 102 16.29 -12.85 1.54
CA GLU A 102 17.41 -13.70 1.97
C GLU A 102 16.96 -14.72 3.02
N GLU A 103 15.98 -14.36 3.86
CA GLU A 103 15.40 -15.21 4.91
C GLU A 103 13.86 -15.14 4.93
N SER A 104 13.27 -14.38 5.87
CA SER A 104 11.81 -14.33 6.09
C SER A 104 11.16 -13.03 5.64
N ASP A 105 11.94 -11.97 5.45
CA ASP A 105 11.43 -10.62 5.26
C ASP A 105 11.69 -10.18 3.82
N PRO A 106 10.66 -10.23 2.94
CA PRO A 106 10.81 -9.79 1.57
C PRO A 106 11.00 -8.29 1.51
N VAL A 107 11.94 -7.85 0.69
CA VAL A 107 12.15 -6.42 0.38
C VAL A 107 11.58 -6.11 -0.99
N PHE A 108 10.84 -5.00 -1.10
CA PHE A 108 10.17 -4.59 -2.33
C PHE A 108 10.72 -3.26 -2.83
N GLY A 109 10.97 -3.18 -4.13
CA GLY A 109 11.41 -1.96 -4.78
C GLY A 109 10.99 -1.91 -6.24
N GLY A 110 10.84 -0.71 -6.78
CA GLY A 110 10.41 -0.56 -8.15
C GLY A 110 10.07 0.86 -8.55
N THR A 111 9.05 0.99 -9.39
CA THR A 111 8.65 2.28 -9.95
C THR A 111 7.16 2.52 -9.85
N LEU A 112 6.81 3.78 -9.58
CA LEU A 112 5.48 4.33 -9.82
C LEU A 112 5.57 5.31 -10.99
N LYS A 113 4.74 5.12 -12.00
CA LYS A 113 4.61 6.03 -13.15
C LYS A 113 3.18 6.54 -13.22
N MET A 114 3.02 7.85 -13.32
CA MET A 114 1.72 8.50 -13.49
C MET A 114 1.78 9.42 -14.71
N PRO A 115 1.15 9.05 -15.84
CA PRO A 115 1.17 9.85 -17.06
C PRO A 115 0.75 11.31 -16.81
N GLY A 116 1.57 12.26 -17.26
CA GLY A 116 1.35 13.70 -17.05
C GLY A 116 1.77 14.23 -15.67
N GLU A 117 2.01 13.36 -14.68
CA GLU A 117 2.37 13.78 -13.32
C GLU A 117 3.83 13.48 -13.00
N GLY A 118 4.37 12.31 -13.36
CA GLY A 118 5.77 11.99 -13.11
C GLY A 118 6.08 10.50 -13.10
N ALA A 119 7.32 10.17 -12.75
CA ALA A 119 7.78 8.82 -12.50
C ALA A 119 8.78 8.83 -11.34
N TRP A 120 8.67 7.85 -10.45
CA TRP A 120 9.44 7.78 -9.21
C TRP A 120 9.98 6.37 -9.00
N ALA A 121 11.21 6.29 -8.50
CA ALA A 121 11.68 5.10 -7.84
C ALA A 121 11.01 5.02 -6.46
N ILE A 122 10.52 3.85 -6.10
CA ILE A 122 9.83 3.60 -4.83
C ILE A 122 10.38 2.35 -4.15
N ALA A 123 10.41 2.39 -2.82
CA ALA A 123 10.58 1.22 -1.97
C ALA A 123 9.24 0.97 -1.26
N CYS A 124 8.91 -0.29 -1.01
CA CYS A 124 7.66 -0.65 -0.35
C CYS A 124 7.89 -1.62 0.80
N ASP A 125 7.13 -1.42 1.85
CA ASP A 125 7.00 -2.37 2.95
C ASP A 125 5.64 -3.08 2.82
N ALA A 126 5.63 -4.37 3.15
CA ALA A 126 4.40 -5.14 3.30
C ALA A 126 3.96 -5.10 4.78
N GLY A 127 2.70 -4.77 5.05
CA GLY A 127 2.15 -4.66 6.41
C GLY A 127 0.65 -4.87 6.44
#